data_AF-A0A0Q6MMB5-F1
#
_entry.id   AF-A0A0Q6MMB5-F1
#
_cell.length_a   1.000
_cell.length_b   1.000
_cell.length_c   1.000
_cell.angle_alpha   90.00
_cell.angle_beta   90.00
_cell.angle_gamma   90.00
#
_symmetry.space_group_name_H-M   'P 1'
#
loop_
_entity.id
_entity.type
_entity.pdbx_description
1 polymer ?
#
loop_
_entity_poly.entity_id
_entity_poly.type
_entity_poly.pdbx_seq_one_letter_code
_entity_poly.pdbx_strand_id
1 'polypeptide(L)'
;MIERKDRATFEEEKARFRKWHDQEANSLFGFLDKSLVPYEPAPFLFKYKYETADGSREGTCQDWEIEATFLKWQRLYGETETLRKMTERFGVEYSKKGFVLAMGTHKAYPQWLINGVIRLDHGVENEIQESLF
;
A
#
# COMPACT_ATOMS: atom_id res chain seq x y z
N MET A 1 -9.98 3.58 -0.60
CA MET A 1 -10.92 2.44 -0.54
C MET A 1 -10.16 1.27 0.06
N ILE A 2 -10.75 0.52 1.00
CA ILE A 2 -10.11 -0.65 1.60
C ILE A 2 -11.01 -1.85 1.33
N GLU A 3 -10.47 -2.90 0.72
CA GLU A 3 -11.22 -4.08 0.29
C GLU A 3 -10.63 -5.32 0.95
N ARG A 4 -11.47 -6.23 1.46
CA ARG A 4 -10.96 -7.48 2.03
C ARG A 4 -10.55 -8.42 0.91
N LYS A 5 -9.37 -9.02 1.01
CA LYS A 5 -8.91 -10.06 0.09
C LYS A 5 -9.88 -11.26 0.16
N ASP A 6 -10.07 -11.92 -0.97
CA ASP A 6 -10.73 -13.22 -0.97
C ASP A 6 -9.95 -14.20 -0.07
N ARG A 7 -10.67 -15.09 0.62
CA ARG A 7 -10.08 -16.01 1.59
C ARG A 7 -9.06 -16.94 0.94
N ALA A 8 -9.34 -17.47 -0.25
CA ALA A 8 -8.42 -18.37 -0.93
C ALA A 8 -7.14 -17.63 -1.34
N THR A 9 -7.28 -16.41 -1.85
CA THR A 9 -6.14 -15.55 -2.22
C THR A 9 -5.26 -15.23 -1.00
N PHE A 10 -5.89 -14.86 0.12
CA PHE A 10 -5.18 -14.55 1.37
C PHE A 10 -4.41 -15.76 1.92
N GLU A 11 -5.03 -16.94 1.95
CA GLU A 11 -4.37 -18.16 2.43
C GLU A 11 -3.23 -18.59 1.49
N GLU A 12 -3.38 -18.41 0.17
CA GLU A 12 -2.32 -18.69 -0.79
C GLU A 12 -1.11 -17.77 -0.59
N GLU A 13 -1.33 -16.46 -0.44
CA GLU A 13 -0.27 -15.49 -0.11
C GLU A 13 0.42 -15.84 1.21
N LYS A 14 -0.36 -16.19 2.24
CA LYS A 14 0.15 -16.61 3.54
C LYS A 14 1.01 -17.87 3.43
N ALA A 15 0.57 -18.86 2.65
CA ALA A 15 1.33 -20.08 2.40
C ALA A 15 2.63 -19.79 1.63
N ARG A 16 2.61 -18.86 0.66
CA ARG A 16 3.78 -18.43 -0.11
C ARG A 16 4.83 -17.78 0.78
N PHE A 17 4.43 -16.86 1.66
CA PHE A 17 5.34 -16.18 2.58
C PHE A 17 5.94 -17.15 3.59
N ARG A 18 5.15 -18.11 4.09
CA ARG A 18 5.68 -19.21 4.92
C ARG A 18 6.72 -20.03 4.18
N LYS A 19 6.46 -20.39 2.92
CA LYS A 19 7.41 -21.17 2.12
C LYS A 19 8.73 -20.42 1.91
N TRP A 20 8.69 -19.12 1.61
CA TRP A 20 9.91 -18.31 1.49
C TRP A 20 10.68 -18.21 2.81
N HIS A 21 9.95 -18.03 3.91
CA HIS A 21 10.53 -18.05 5.25
C HIS A 21 11.22 -19.39 5.56
N ASP A 22 10.54 -20.52 5.31
CA ASP A 22 11.09 -21.86 5.51
C ASP A 22 12.32 -22.12 4.63
N GLN A 23 12.34 -21.61 3.39
CA GLN A 23 13.48 -21.72 2.49
C GLN A 23 14.71 -20.96 3.02
N GLU A 24 14.51 -19.74 3.53
CA GLU A 24 15.58 -18.91 4.07
C GLU A 24 16.11 -19.46 5.40
N ALA A 25 15.20 -19.86 6.30
CA ALA A 25 15.54 -20.44 7.60
C ALA A 25 16.31 -21.78 7.47
N ASN A 26 16.00 -22.58 6.45
CA ASN A 26 16.71 -23.83 6.16
C ASN A 26 17.90 -23.65 5.20
N SER A 27 18.28 -22.41 4.87
CA SER A 27 19.45 -22.14 4.03
C SER A 27 20.76 -22.43 4.76
N LEU A 28 21.85 -22.56 4.00
CA LEU A 28 23.20 -22.79 4.53
C LEU A 28 23.68 -21.68 5.48
N PHE A 29 23.01 -20.52 5.50
CA PHE A 29 23.32 -19.40 6.39
C PHE A 29 22.16 -19.09 7.36
N GLY A 30 21.08 -19.87 7.37
CA GLY A 30 19.87 -19.60 8.18
C GLY A 30 20.11 -19.60 9.70
N PHE A 31 21.18 -20.25 10.17
CA PHE A 31 21.61 -20.23 11.58
C PHE A 31 22.41 -18.99 11.97
N LEU A 32 22.89 -18.18 11.02
CA LEU A 32 23.57 -16.91 11.27
C LEU A 32 22.58 -15.75 11.39
N ASP A 33 21.38 -15.90 10.81
CA ASP A 33 20.39 -14.84 10.81
C ASP A 33 19.48 -14.90 12.04
N LYS A 34 19.33 -13.75 12.70
CA LYS A 34 18.55 -13.65 13.94
C LYS A 34 17.08 -13.92 13.62
N SER A 35 16.57 -15.09 14.02
CA SER A 35 15.13 -15.40 14.15
C SER A 35 14.28 -14.66 13.11
N LEU A 36 14.41 -15.05 11.83
CA LEU A 36 13.55 -14.51 10.79
C LEU A 36 12.09 -14.67 11.28
N VAL A 37 11.36 -13.57 11.47
CA VAL A 37 9.94 -13.63 11.85
C VAL A 37 9.16 -13.74 10.56
N PRO A 38 8.26 -14.74 10.41
CA PRO A 38 7.44 -14.85 9.21
C PRO A 38 6.62 -13.56 9.01
N TYR A 39 6.79 -12.93 7.85
CA TYR A 39 5.94 -11.80 7.47
C TYR A 39 4.53 -12.35 7.18
N GLU A 40 3.52 -11.83 7.87
CA GLU A 40 2.12 -12.17 7.58
C GLU A 40 1.54 -11.11 6.64
N PRO A 41 0.90 -11.50 5.52
CA PRO A 41 0.29 -10.54 4.62
C PRO A 41 -0.87 -9.82 5.30
N ALA A 42 -1.15 -8.57 4.91
CA ALA A 42 -2.38 -7.91 5.31
C ALA A 42 -3.60 -8.58 4.64
N PRO A 43 -4.73 -8.76 5.36
CA PRO A 43 -5.95 -9.36 4.80
C PRO A 43 -6.77 -8.39 3.92
N PHE A 44 -6.23 -7.19 3.64
CA PHE A 44 -6.90 -6.14 2.89
C PHE A 44 -6.04 -5.66 1.71
N LEU A 45 -6.71 -5.26 0.64
CA LEU A 45 -6.16 -4.46 -0.44
C LEU A 45 -6.48 -2.99 -0.17
N PHE A 46 -5.45 -2.15 -0.25
CA PHE A 46 -5.58 -0.71 -0.13
C PHE A 46 -5.65 -0.12 -1.53
N LYS A 47 -6.79 0.47 -1.87
CA LYS A 47 -7.08 0.93 -3.23
C LYS A 47 -7.30 2.43 -3.28
N TYR A 48 -6.92 3.03 -4.39
CA TYR A 48 -7.12 4.45 -4.70
C TYR A 48 -7.85 4.59 -6.03
N LYS A 49 -8.59 5.69 -6.17
CA LYS A 49 -9.31 6.07 -7.38
C LYS A 49 -8.82 7.44 -7.81
N TYR A 50 -8.69 7.63 -9.11
CA TYR A 50 -8.22 8.88 -9.70
C TYR A 50 -8.89 9.11 -11.04
N GLU A 51 -9.07 10.37 -11.39
CA GLU A 51 -9.63 10.78 -12.67
C GLU A 51 -8.50 11.11 -13.64
N THR A 52 -8.67 10.68 -14.89
CA THR A 52 -7.78 10.98 -16.01
C THR A 52 -8.60 11.58 -17.14
N ALA A 53 -7.94 12.20 -18.12
CA ALA A 53 -8.63 12.83 -19.25
C ALA A 53 -9.53 11.86 -20.05
N ASP A 54 -9.23 10.56 -20.02
CA ASP A 54 -10.00 9.51 -20.69
C ASP A 54 -10.92 8.71 -19.74
N GLY A 55 -11.03 9.12 -18.47
CA GLY A 55 -12.03 8.61 -17.53
C GLY A 55 -11.48 8.25 -16.14
N SER A 56 -12.34 7.63 -15.35
CA SER A 56 -12.05 7.21 -13.98
C SER A 56 -11.27 5.90 -13.95
N ARG A 57 -10.27 5.82 -13.07
CA ARG A 57 -9.41 4.64 -12.90
C ARG A 57 -9.28 4.25 -11.44
N GLU A 58 -8.98 2.98 -11.23
CA GLU A 58 -8.70 2.41 -9.91
C GLU A 58 -7.33 1.73 -9.92
N GLY A 59 -6.60 1.88 -8.82
CA GLY A 59 -5.32 1.21 -8.60
C GLY A 59 -5.24 0.62 -7.19
N THR A 60 -4.41 -0.41 -7.05
CA THR A 60 -4.06 -0.99 -5.75
C THR A 60 -2.71 -0.41 -5.32
N CYS A 61 -2.65 0.07 -4.10
CA CYS A 61 -1.42 0.50 -3.45
C CYS A 61 -0.56 -0.74 -3.17
N GLN A 62 0.65 -0.75 -3.71
CA GLN A 62 1.64 -1.83 -3.60
C GLN A 62 2.75 -1.50 -2.58
N ASP A 63 2.60 -0.38 -1.89
CA ASP A 63 3.50 0.11 -0.87
C ASP A 63 3.37 -0.76 0.39
N TRP A 64 4.48 -1.33 0.84
CA TRP A 64 4.51 -2.25 1.97
C TRP A 64 4.34 -1.51 3.30
N GLU A 65 4.67 -0.21 3.34
CA GLU A 65 4.49 0.65 4.51
C GLU A 65 3.01 0.79 4.90
N ILE A 66 2.09 0.77 3.93
CA ILE A 66 0.64 0.77 4.20
C ILE A 66 0.21 -0.54 4.86
N GLU A 67 0.67 -1.69 4.36
CA GLU A 67 0.37 -3.00 4.96
C GLU A 67 0.96 -3.12 6.37
N ALA A 68 2.23 -2.73 6.53
CA ALA A 68 2.91 -2.73 7.83
C ALA A 68 2.22 -1.81 8.84
N THR A 69 1.75 -0.64 8.40
CA THR A 69 0.96 0.28 9.24
C THR A 69 -0.34 -0.38 9.69
N PHE A 70 -1.07 -1.01 8.77
CA PHE A 70 -2.29 -1.75 9.11
C PHE A 70 -2.01 -2.85 10.14
N LEU A 71 -1.03 -3.72 9.91
CA LEU A 71 -0.71 -4.83 10.81
C LEU A 71 -0.30 -4.33 12.19
N LYS A 72 0.49 -3.25 12.26
CA LYS A 72 0.87 -2.61 13.52
C LYS A 72 -0.35 -2.06 14.25
N TRP A 73 -1.20 -1.31 13.57
CA TRP A 73 -2.37 -0.67 14.19
C TRP A 73 -3.44 -1.68 14.58
N GLN A 74 -3.62 -2.76 13.80
CA GLN A 74 -4.54 -3.85 14.12
C GLN A 74 -4.20 -4.47 15.48
N ARG A 75 -2.91 -4.66 15.78
CA ARG A 75 -2.45 -5.17 17.10
C ARG A 75 -2.73 -4.19 18.25
N LEU A 76 -2.81 -2.89 17.97
CA LEU A 76 -2.99 -1.84 18.98
C LEU A 76 -4.46 -1.48 19.21
N TYR A 77 -5.27 -1.46 18.16
CA TYR A 77 -6.62 -0.89 18.18
C TYR A 77 -7.71 -1.90 17.76
N GLY A 78 -7.33 -3.07 17.26
CA GLY A 78 -8.26 -4.01 16.61
C GLY A 78 -8.57 -3.62 15.16
N GLU A 79 -9.16 -4.54 14.41
CA GLU A 79 -9.36 -4.40 12.96
C GLU A 79 -10.27 -3.22 12.60
N THR A 80 -11.46 -3.14 13.20
CA THR A 80 -12.46 -2.11 12.89
C THR A 80 -11.93 -0.69 13.09
N GLU A 81 -11.33 -0.43 14.26
CA GLU A 81 -10.77 0.90 14.54
C GLU A 81 -9.54 1.20 13.68
N THR A 82 -8.75 0.18 13.34
CA THR A 82 -7.63 0.34 12.41
C THR A 82 -8.12 0.77 11.03
N LEU A 83 -9.12 0.10 10.46
CA LEU A 83 -9.69 0.47 9.16
C LEU A 83 -10.23 1.91 9.17
N ARG A 84 -10.89 2.32 10.26
CA ARG A 84 -11.36 3.69 10.45
C ARG A 84 -10.19 4.69 10.45
N LYS A 85 -9.15 4.44 11.25
CA LYS A 85 -7.95 5.29 11.34
C LYS A 85 -7.18 5.35 10.01
N MET A 86 -7.04 4.23 9.31
CA MET A 86 -6.38 4.19 7.99
C MET A 86 -7.15 5.05 6.98
N THR A 87 -8.47 4.95 6.97
CA THR A 87 -9.34 5.75 6.09
C THR A 87 -9.23 7.24 6.41
N GLU A 88 -9.28 7.61 7.70
CA GLU A 88 -9.16 8.99 8.16
C GLU A 88 -7.77 9.57 7.81
N ARG A 89 -6.70 8.84 8.12
CA ARG A 89 -5.33 9.29 7.91
C ARG A 89 -4.99 9.47 6.43
N PHE A 90 -5.14 8.40 5.65
CA PHE A 90 -4.66 8.37 4.26
C PHE A 90 -5.71 8.90 3.28
N GLY A 91 -7.00 8.74 3.58
CA GLY A 91 -8.08 9.20 2.70
C GLY A 91 -8.50 10.65 2.93
N VAL A 92 -8.33 11.18 4.14
CA VAL A 92 -8.87 12.50 4.52
C VAL A 92 -7.80 13.47 5.00
N GLU A 93 -6.94 13.09 5.95
CA GLU A 93 -5.95 14.03 6.48
C GLU A 93 -4.87 14.37 5.47
N TYR A 94 -4.36 13.38 4.74
CA TYR A 94 -3.24 13.57 3.83
C TYR A 94 -3.63 14.45 2.64
N SER A 95 -4.80 14.20 2.04
CA SER A 95 -5.33 15.08 0.98
C SER A 95 -5.48 16.52 1.45
N LYS A 96 -6.00 16.76 2.66
CA LYS A 96 -6.12 18.11 3.26
C LYS A 96 -4.79 18.80 3.55
N LYS A 97 -3.69 18.06 3.62
CA LYS A 97 -2.34 18.58 3.91
C LYS A 97 -1.52 18.81 2.64
N GLY A 98 -2.15 18.77 1.46
CA GLY A 98 -1.49 19.01 0.18
C GLY A 98 -0.66 17.82 -0.31
N PHE A 99 -0.92 16.60 0.17
CA PHE A 99 -0.22 15.42 -0.35
C PHE A 99 -0.83 15.01 -1.69
N VAL A 100 0.01 14.97 -2.73
CA VAL A 100 -0.32 14.50 -4.08
C VAL A 100 0.49 13.25 -4.42
N LEU A 101 -0.08 12.40 -5.26
CA LEU A 101 0.58 11.17 -5.71
C LEU A 101 1.31 11.44 -7.02
N ALA A 102 2.60 11.18 -7.05
CA ALA A 102 3.37 11.13 -8.29
C ALA A 102 3.12 9.77 -8.94
N MET A 103 2.49 9.78 -10.11
CA MET A 103 2.07 8.56 -10.80
C MET A 103 2.73 8.41 -12.17
N GLY A 104 2.95 7.18 -12.59
CA GLY A 104 3.48 6.89 -13.92
C GLY A 104 3.25 5.44 -14.33
N THR A 105 3.59 5.13 -15.58
CA THR A 105 3.56 3.76 -16.11
C THR A 105 4.97 3.23 -16.30
N HIS A 106 5.14 1.92 -16.20
CA HIS A 106 6.39 1.29 -16.56
C HIS A 106 6.38 0.95 -18.06
N LYS A 107 7.52 1.09 -18.76
CA LYS A 107 7.60 0.80 -20.20
C LYS A 107 7.09 -0.61 -20.57
N ALA A 108 7.34 -1.58 -19.70
CA ALA A 108 6.92 -2.97 -19.91
C ALA A 108 5.45 -3.26 -19.52
N TYR A 109 4.83 -2.41 -18.69
CA TYR A 109 3.49 -2.64 -18.16
C TYR A 109 2.71 -1.32 -18.14
N PRO A 110 1.69 -1.14 -19.00
CA PRO A 110 0.94 0.11 -19.13
C PRO A 110 -0.07 0.33 -17.99
N GLN A 111 0.26 -0.13 -16.78
CA GLN A 111 -0.50 0.12 -15.57
C GLN A 111 0.07 1.33 -14.85
N TRP A 112 -0.81 2.23 -14.43
CA TRP A 112 -0.43 3.37 -13.60
C TRP A 112 -0.11 2.91 -12.19
N LEU A 113 1.03 3.35 -11.69
CA LEU A 113 1.53 3.04 -10.35
C LEU A 113 1.82 4.34 -9.62
N ILE A 114 1.72 4.29 -8.29
CA ILE A 114 2.23 5.35 -7.43
C ILE A 114 3.75 5.18 -7.38
N ASN A 115 4.47 6.15 -7.93
CA ASN A 115 5.93 6.19 -7.90
C ASN A 115 6.46 6.98 -6.70
N GLY A 116 5.64 7.86 -6.14
CA GLY A 116 6.01 8.64 -4.97
C GLY A 116 4.86 9.49 -4.44
N VAL A 117 5.11 10.14 -3.31
CA VAL A 117 4.17 11.06 -2.67
C VAL A 117 4.90 12.39 -2.48
N ILE A 118 4.25 13.48 -2.91
CA ILE A 118 4.79 14.84 -2.82
C ILE A 118 3.86 15.63 -1.91
N ARG A 119 4.43 16.38 -0.97
CA ARG A 119 3.68 17.36 -0.19
C ARG A 119 3.85 18.72 -0.83
N LEU A 120 2.75 19.29 -1.30
CA LEU A 120 2.70 20.64 -1.83
C LEU A 120 2.59 21.64 -0.68
N ASP A 121 3.18 22.82 -0.89
CA ASP A 121 2.89 23.96 -0.04
C ASP A 121 1.45 24.43 -0.28
N HIS A 122 0.80 24.95 0.78
CA HIS A 122 -0.60 25.37 0.71
C HIS A 122 -0.83 26.39 -0.41
N GLY A 123 -1.75 26.08 -1.33
CA GLY A 123 -2.17 26.96 -2.42
C GLY A 123 -1.58 26.59 -3.79
N VAL A 124 -0.57 25.72 -3.85
CA VAL A 124 0.10 25.31 -5.09
C VAL A 124 -0.66 24.19 -5.82
N GLU A 125 -1.71 23.63 -5.20
CA GLU A 125 -2.47 22.50 -5.76
C GLU A 125 -3.14 22.84 -7.12
N ASN A 126 -3.58 24.09 -7.29
CA ASN A 126 -4.20 24.56 -8.54
C ASN A 126 -3.13 24.88 -9.61
N GLU A 127 -1.96 25.37 -9.22
CA GLU A 127 -0.87 25.74 -10.14
C GLU A 127 -0.18 24.51 -10.75
N ILE A 128 -0.17 23.39 -10.02
CA ILE A 128 0.44 22.14 -10.49
C ILE A 128 -0.42 21.39 -11.50
N GLN A 129 -1.76 21.54 -11.44
CA GLN A 129 -2.63 20.98 -12.48
C GLN A 129 -2.38 21.61 -13.86
N GLU A 130 -1.98 22.88 -13.91
CA GLU A 130 -1.70 23.60 -15.17
C GLU A 130 -0.27 23.39 -15.70
N SER A 131 0.66 22.94 -14.87
CA SER A 131 2.09 22.82 -15.22
C SER A 131 2.59 21.38 -15.45
N LEU A 132 1.74 20.37 -15.21
CA LEU A 132 2.09 18.96 -15.42
C LEU A 132 1.73 18.39 -16.81
N PHE A 133 1.43 19.25 -17.80
CA PHE A 133 1.39 18.89 -19.22
C PHE A 133 1.99 19.97 -20.10
#